data_AF-A0A1H8U2K7-F1
#
_entry.id   AF-A0A1H8U2K7-F1
#
_cell.length_a   1.000
_cell.length_b   1.000
_cell.length_c   1.000
_cell.angle_alpha   90.00
_cell.angle_beta   90.00
_cell.angle_gamma   90.00
#
_symmetry.space_group_name_H-M   'P 1'
#
loop_
_entity.id
_entity.type
_entity.pdbx_description
1 polymer ?
#
loop_
_entity_poly.entity_id
_entity_poly.type
_entity_poly.pdbx_seq_one_letter_code
_entity_poly.pdbx_strand_id
1 'polypeptide(L)'
;AENMVSAGESYLSMAWALCGDAWEIVTDGLGNATVRPRPTSATPIPERSIIGGGISTSWDLAGVPNVVIATDGTTTAEAVNDDPASPTSTVSRGRRIEASASGTRLADETLQAFAERSLKEMSTAAETAEYEREWVDGVRVGSRVTLPGHEGSWRVVAQQVSTGCGATVQETATREMTTYA
;
A
#
# COMPACT_ATOMS: atom_id res chain seq x y z
N ALA A 1 11.24 -33.50 -4.35
CA ALA A 1 11.18 -32.16 -4.96
C ALA A 1 12.23 -31.32 -4.24
N GLU A 2 13.40 -31.18 -4.85
CA GLU A 2 14.45 -30.30 -4.34
C GLU A 2 13.97 -28.86 -4.53
N ASN A 3 13.64 -28.19 -3.42
CA ASN A 3 13.34 -26.77 -3.45
C ASN A 3 14.64 -26.03 -3.78
N MET A 4 14.69 -25.45 -4.98
CA MET A 4 15.74 -24.53 -5.41
C MET A 4 15.70 -23.30 -4.49
N VAL A 5 16.57 -23.26 -3.48
CA VAL A 5 16.98 -21.99 -2.86
C VAL A 5 17.93 -21.35 -3.87
N SER A 6 17.58 -20.19 -4.43
CA SER A 6 18.53 -19.43 -5.24
C SER A 6 19.70 -19.03 -4.32
N ALA A 7 20.94 -19.18 -4.78
CA ALA A 7 22.10 -18.93 -3.95
C ALA A 7 22.14 -17.45 -3.52
N GLY A 8 21.79 -17.16 -2.27
CA GLY A 8 21.76 -15.81 -1.69
C GLY A 8 20.41 -15.41 -1.08
N GLU A 9 19.33 -16.15 -1.31
CA GLU A 9 18.05 -15.88 -0.65
C GLU A 9 18.02 -16.40 0.80
N SER A 10 17.47 -15.59 1.71
CA SER A 10 17.24 -15.98 3.08
C SER A 10 15.99 -16.86 3.20
N TYR A 11 15.93 -17.71 4.24
CA TYR A 11 14.69 -18.43 4.57
C TYR A 11 13.50 -17.49 4.78
N LEU A 12 13.74 -16.28 5.27
CA LEU A 12 12.71 -15.28 5.51
C LEU A 12 12.16 -14.69 4.20
N SER A 13 13.01 -14.42 3.21
CA SER A 13 12.57 -13.93 1.90
C SER A 13 11.72 -14.96 1.17
N MET A 14 12.08 -16.26 1.27
CA MET A 14 11.23 -17.32 0.74
C MET A 14 9.88 -17.42 1.46
N ALA A 15 9.88 -17.34 2.79
CA ALA A 15 8.65 -17.42 3.57
C ALA A 15 7.70 -16.26 3.23
N TRP A 16 8.22 -15.05 3.01
CA TRP A 16 7.43 -13.91 2.54
C TRP A 16 6.87 -14.13 1.13
N ALA A 17 7.66 -14.67 0.21
CA ALA A 17 7.19 -14.99 -1.14
C ALA A 17 6.02 -15.99 -1.15
N LEU A 18 6.04 -16.96 -0.22
CA LEU A 18 4.97 -17.96 -0.08
C LEU A 18 3.67 -17.40 0.53
N CYS A 19 3.76 -16.36 1.36
CA CYS A 19 2.56 -15.78 2.02
C CYS A 19 1.64 -15.05 1.04
N GLY A 20 2.20 -14.48 -0.04
CA GLY A 20 1.45 -13.64 -0.98
C GLY A 20 0.70 -12.52 -0.28
N ASP A 21 -0.49 -12.17 -0.80
CA ASP A 21 -1.29 -11.05 -0.29
C ASP A 21 -2.32 -11.42 0.78
N ALA A 22 -2.60 -12.71 0.96
CA ALA A 22 -3.62 -13.17 1.88
C ALA A 22 -3.09 -13.46 3.29
N TRP A 23 -1.78 -13.72 3.41
CA TRP A 23 -1.14 -14.12 4.67
C TRP A 23 -0.05 -13.15 5.08
N GLU A 24 0.28 -13.15 6.37
CA GLU A 24 1.41 -12.41 6.92
C GLU A 24 2.16 -13.24 7.95
N ILE A 25 3.47 -13.01 8.03
CA ILE A 25 4.33 -13.51 9.11
C ILE A 25 4.41 -12.42 10.17
N VAL A 26 4.07 -12.76 11.41
CA VAL A 26 4.08 -11.81 12.53
C VAL A 26 4.87 -12.39 13.68
N THR A 27 5.71 -11.56 14.29
CA THR A 27 6.41 -11.88 15.53
C THR A 27 5.67 -11.30 16.72
N ASP A 28 5.46 -12.10 17.76
CA ASP A 28 4.96 -11.59 19.04
C ASP A 28 6.09 -10.92 19.85
N GLY A 29 5.72 -10.28 20.97
CA GLY A 29 6.68 -9.65 21.88
C GLY A 29 7.57 -10.63 22.67
N LEU A 30 7.39 -11.94 22.48
CA LEU A 30 8.18 -13.02 23.09
C LEU A 30 9.16 -13.66 22.11
N GLY A 31 9.16 -13.23 20.83
CA GLY A 31 10.03 -13.73 19.79
C GLY A 31 9.48 -14.92 19.00
N ASN A 32 8.21 -15.31 19.19
CA ASN A 32 7.60 -16.35 18.38
C ASN A 32 7.11 -15.77 17.06
N ALA A 33 7.51 -16.39 15.95
CA ALA A 33 6.96 -16.09 14.63
C ALA A 33 5.75 -16.98 14.34
N THR A 34 4.67 -16.37 13.87
CA THR A 34 3.44 -17.07 13.46
C THR A 34 3.02 -16.62 12.06
N VAL A 35 2.42 -17.53 11.30
CA VAL A 35 1.79 -17.21 10.01
C VAL A 35 0.30 -17.15 10.25
N ARG A 36 -0.35 -16.06 9.84
CA ARG A 36 -1.79 -15.85 10.02
C ARG A 36 -2.40 -15.17 8.78
N PRO A 37 -3.72 -15.31 8.55
CA PRO A 37 -4.38 -14.53 7.51
C PRO A 37 -4.29 -13.04 7.86
N ARG A 38 -4.15 -12.19 6.85
CA ARG A 38 -4.16 -10.74 7.05
C ARG A 38 -5.52 -10.34 7.64
N PRO A 39 -5.55 -9.49 8.69
CA PRO A 39 -6.80 -9.06 9.30
C PRO A 39 -7.65 -8.28 8.29
N THR A 40 -8.92 -8.64 8.19
CA THR A 40 -9.90 -7.97 7.31
C THR A 40 -10.73 -6.93 8.05
N SER A 41 -10.91 -7.08 9.36
CA SER A 41 -11.61 -6.13 10.21
C SER A 41 -10.69 -5.01 10.67
N ALA A 42 -11.22 -3.79 10.70
CA ALA A 42 -10.53 -2.61 11.21
C ALA A 42 -10.95 -2.30 12.65
N THR A 43 -9.98 -2.08 13.53
CA THR A 43 -10.21 -1.62 14.90
C THR A 43 -10.35 -0.10 14.91
N PRO A 44 -11.46 0.46 15.44
CA PRO A 44 -11.62 1.92 15.51
C PRO A 44 -10.66 2.51 16.55
N ILE A 45 -9.88 3.52 16.14
CA ILE A 45 -9.06 4.32 17.07
C ILE A 45 -9.95 5.41 17.69
N PRO A 46 -10.10 5.46 19.03
CA PRO A 46 -10.88 6.51 19.67
C PRO A 46 -10.25 7.88 19.46
N GLU A 47 -11.05 8.88 19.09
CA GLU A 47 -10.58 10.26 18.89
C GLU A 47 -9.84 10.81 20.11
N ARG A 48 -10.39 10.57 21.31
CA ARG A 48 -9.77 10.97 22.59
C ARG A 48 -8.38 10.36 22.86
N SER A 49 -8.03 9.28 22.15
CA SER A 49 -6.75 8.61 22.34
C SER A 49 -5.63 9.24 21.54
N ILE A 50 -5.95 10.07 20.54
CA ILE A 50 -4.97 10.80 19.73
C ILE A 50 -4.30 11.87 20.61
N ILE A 51 -2.98 11.84 20.63
CA ILE A 51 -2.11 12.75 21.39
C ILE A 51 -1.43 13.69 20.40
N GLY A 52 -1.15 14.91 20.84
CA GLY A 52 -0.51 15.91 19.97
C GLY A 52 -1.46 16.45 18.90
N GLY A 53 -0.92 17.17 17.92
CA GLY A 53 -1.66 17.97 16.94
C GLY A 53 -2.54 17.22 15.93
N GLY A 54 -2.96 15.99 16.22
CA GLY A 54 -3.87 15.20 15.40
C GLY A 54 -3.16 14.18 14.50
N ILE A 55 -3.82 13.84 13.40
CA ILE A 55 -3.36 12.87 12.40
C ILE A 55 -2.85 13.65 11.19
N SER A 56 -1.60 13.39 10.79
CA SER A 56 -1.00 13.95 9.59
C SER A 56 -1.08 12.94 8.45
N THR A 57 -1.61 13.34 7.30
CA THR A 57 -1.68 12.48 6.10
C THR A 57 -0.84 13.02 4.97
N SER A 58 -0.13 12.13 4.29
CA SER A 58 0.68 12.43 3.10
C SER A 58 0.47 11.36 2.03
N TRP A 59 0.81 11.70 0.80
CA TRP A 59 0.68 10.82 -0.35
C TRP A 59 2.03 10.64 -1.01
N ASP A 60 2.46 9.38 -1.22
CA ASP A 60 3.58 9.12 -2.11
C ASP A 60 3.05 8.93 -3.53
N LEU A 61 3.01 10.04 -4.26
CA LEU A 61 2.63 10.02 -5.67
C LEU A 61 3.85 9.95 -6.59
N ALA A 62 5.07 10.17 -6.08
CA ALA A 62 6.21 10.59 -6.89
C ALA A 62 6.49 9.63 -8.07
N GLY A 63 6.40 8.33 -7.82
CA GLY A 63 6.60 7.27 -8.82
C GLY A 63 5.32 6.76 -9.50
N VAL A 64 4.14 7.23 -9.10
CA VAL A 64 2.88 6.76 -9.69
C VAL A 64 2.75 7.30 -11.12
N PRO A 65 2.69 6.43 -12.15
CA PRO A 65 2.58 6.86 -13.53
C PRO A 65 1.22 7.51 -13.80
N ASN A 66 1.21 8.43 -14.74
CA ASN A 66 -0.02 9.04 -15.25
C ASN A 66 -0.15 8.89 -16.77
N VAL A 67 0.81 8.19 -17.38
CA VAL A 67 0.79 7.75 -18.75
C VAL A 67 1.36 6.33 -18.78
N VAL A 68 0.67 5.40 -19.43
CA VAL A 68 1.19 4.05 -19.70
C VAL A 68 1.21 3.78 -21.21
N ILE A 69 2.35 3.28 -21.69
CA ILE A 69 2.58 2.95 -23.09
C ILE A 69 2.68 1.43 -23.24
N ALA A 70 1.84 0.86 -24.09
CA ALA A 70 1.88 -0.54 -24.48
C ALA A 70 2.41 -0.71 -25.91
N THR A 71 3.26 -1.70 -26.13
CA THR A 71 3.90 -1.97 -27.43
C THR A 71 3.78 -3.43 -27.82
N ASP A 72 3.40 -3.74 -29.07
CA ASP A 72 3.35 -5.10 -29.63
C ASP A 72 4.46 -5.40 -30.66
N GLY A 73 5.56 -4.65 -30.58
CA GLY A 73 6.69 -4.72 -31.50
C GLY A 73 6.52 -3.80 -32.72
N THR A 74 5.30 -3.71 -33.28
CA THR A 74 5.01 -2.86 -34.46
C THR A 74 4.03 -1.72 -34.16
N THR A 75 3.18 -1.90 -33.16
CA THR A 75 2.14 -0.95 -32.76
C THR A 75 2.41 -0.47 -31.35
N THR A 76 2.07 0.80 -31.10
CA THR A 76 2.09 1.39 -29.76
C THR A 76 0.72 1.96 -29.42
N ALA A 77 0.27 1.76 -28.19
CA ALA A 77 -0.94 2.36 -27.64
C ALA A 77 -0.60 3.10 -26.35
N GLU A 78 -1.32 4.19 -26.07
CA GLU A 78 -1.05 5.08 -24.95
C GLU A 78 -2.33 5.30 -24.16
N ALA A 79 -2.26 5.11 -22.85
CA ALA A 79 -3.29 5.50 -21.91
C ALA A 79 -2.79 6.68 -21.09
N VAL A 80 -3.59 7.74 -20.97
CA VAL A 80 -3.25 8.97 -20.27
C VAL A 80 -4.31 9.25 -19.22
N ASN A 81 -3.88 9.49 -17.98
CA ASN A 81 -4.75 10.04 -16.95
C ASN A 81 -4.75 11.57 -17.07
N ASP A 82 -5.82 12.13 -17.62
CA ASP A 82 -6.06 13.56 -17.76
C ASP A 82 -7.24 14.07 -16.89
N ASP A 83 -7.75 13.23 -15.98
CA ASP A 83 -8.87 13.58 -15.11
C ASP A 83 -8.46 14.68 -14.09
N PRO A 84 -9.05 15.88 -14.14
CA PRO A 84 -8.72 16.95 -13.19
C PRO A 84 -9.13 16.62 -11.73
N ALA A 85 -10.03 15.67 -11.51
CA ALA A 85 -10.38 15.21 -10.17
C ALA A 85 -9.36 14.22 -9.59
N SER A 86 -8.52 13.61 -10.45
CA SER A 86 -7.52 12.64 -10.02
C SER A 86 -6.24 13.35 -9.57
N PRO A 87 -5.73 13.09 -8.34
CA PRO A 87 -4.47 13.66 -7.87
C PRO A 87 -3.26 13.12 -8.64
N THR A 88 -3.40 11.99 -9.33
CA THR A 88 -2.33 11.39 -10.14
C THR A 88 -2.32 11.89 -11.58
N SER A 89 -3.34 12.62 -12.03
CA SER A 89 -3.45 13.03 -13.44
C SER A 89 -2.35 13.98 -13.91
N THR A 90 -2.14 13.99 -15.21
CA THR A 90 -1.26 14.95 -15.90
C THR A 90 -1.67 16.40 -15.64
N VAL A 91 -2.98 16.66 -15.48
CA VAL A 91 -3.54 17.99 -15.18
C VAL A 91 -3.16 18.44 -13.78
N SER A 92 -3.46 17.62 -12.76
CA SER A 92 -3.19 17.94 -11.35
C SER A 92 -1.69 18.11 -11.06
N ARG A 93 -0.85 17.34 -11.78
CA ARG A 93 0.60 17.31 -11.54
C ARG A 93 1.39 18.24 -12.45
N GLY A 94 0.79 18.72 -13.54
CA GLY A 94 1.44 19.56 -14.55
C GLY A 94 2.61 18.89 -15.28
N ARG A 95 2.76 17.56 -15.20
CA ARG A 95 3.84 16.80 -15.84
C ARG A 95 3.40 15.38 -16.20
N ARG A 96 4.07 14.79 -17.19
CA ARG A 96 3.91 13.38 -17.58
C ARG A 96 4.93 12.51 -16.85
N ILE A 97 4.45 11.40 -16.31
CA ILE A 97 5.23 10.34 -15.66
C ILE A 97 4.84 9.07 -16.41
N GLU A 98 5.75 8.62 -17.26
CA GLU A 98 5.51 7.55 -18.21
C GLU A 98 6.01 6.22 -17.66
N ALA A 99 5.24 5.16 -17.89
CA ALA A 99 5.66 3.79 -17.63
C ALA A 99 5.29 2.88 -18.81
N SER A 100 6.08 1.82 -19.01
CA SER A 100 5.75 0.79 -19.99
C SER A 100 4.80 -0.24 -19.38
N ALA A 101 3.79 -0.65 -20.16
CA ALA A 101 2.90 -1.73 -19.75
C ALA A 101 3.69 -3.03 -19.54
N SER A 102 3.45 -3.72 -18.42
CA SER A 102 4.10 -4.98 -18.06
C SER A 102 3.08 -6.10 -17.98
N GLY A 103 3.46 -7.32 -18.39
CA GLY A 103 2.63 -8.51 -18.29
C GLY A 103 2.08 -9.00 -19.62
N THR A 104 1.13 -9.93 -19.56
CA THR A 104 0.52 -10.55 -20.73
C THR A 104 -0.85 -9.93 -20.99
N ARG A 105 -1.11 -9.61 -22.25
CA ARG A 105 -2.42 -9.16 -22.73
C ARG A 105 -3.44 -10.29 -22.58
N LEU A 106 -4.67 -9.96 -22.17
CA LEU A 106 -5.76 -10.94 -22.13
C LEU A 106 -6.13 -11.40 -23.54
N ALA A 107 -6.70 -12.59 -23.66
CA ALA A 107 -7.25 -13.06 -24.93
C ALA A 107 -8.33 -12.06 -25.40
N ASP A 108 -8.20 -11.60 -26.66
CA ASP A 108 -9.08 -10.61 -27.31
C ASP A 108 -9.01 -9.15 -26.78
N GLU A 109 -8.10 -8.84 -25.86
CA GLU A 109 -7.87 -7.45 -25.42
C GLU A 109 -7.12 -6.65 -26.51
N THR A 110 -7.57 -5.44 -26.80
CA THR A 110 -6.87 -4.54 -27.73
C THR A 110 -5.61 -3.98 -27.07
N LEU A 111 -4.62 -3.53 -27.86
CA LEU A 111 -3.42 -2.91 -27.28
C LEU A 111 -3.75 -1.65 -26.44
N GLN A 112 -4.80 -0.93 -26.81
CA GLN A 112 -5.32 0.22 -26.06
C GLN A 112 -5.94 -0.20 -24.73
N ALA A 113 -6.82 -1.20 -24.73
CA ALA A 113 -7.44 -1.71 -23.50
C ALA A 113 -6.38 -2.26 -22.53
N PHE A 114 -5.31 -2.87 -23.06
CA PHE A 114 -4.16 -3.30 -22.27
C PHE A 114 -3.43 -2.11 -21.61
N ALA A 115 -3.18 -1.03 -22.35
CA ALA A 115 -2.56 0.18 -21.80
C ALA A 115 -3.43 0.82 -20.70
N GLU A 116 -4.75 0.87 -20.89
CA GLU A 116 -5.69 1.43 -19.91
C GLU A 116 -5.77 0.58 -18.64
N ARG A 117 -5.83 -0.74 -18.78
CA ARG A 117 -5.80 -1.67 -17.65
C ARG A 117 -4.48 -1.56 -16.88
N SER A 118 -3.35 -1.53 -17.58
CA SER A 118 -2.05 -1.34 -16.94
C SER A 118 -1.94 0.03 -16.26
N LEU A 119 -2.46 1.11 -16.86
CA LEU A 119 -2.54 2.41 -16.19
C LEU A 119 -3.34 2.32 -14.90
N LYS A 120 -4.49 1.64 -14.90
CA LYS A 120 -5.31 1.45 -13.70
C LYS A 120 -4.60 0.65 -12.61
N GLU A 121 -3.94 -0.44 -12.98
CA GLU A 121 -3.18 -1.29 -12.05
C GLU A 121 -1.99 -0.52 -11.43
N MET A 122 -1.26 0.24 -12.25
CA MET A 122 -0.07 0.99 -11.83
C MET A 122 -0.40 2.34 -11.16
N SER A 123 -1.60 2.90 -11.38
CA SER A 123 -2.08 4.14 -10.75
C SER A 123 -2.64 3.93 -9.34
N THR A 124 -2.01 3.05 -8.57
CA THR A 124 -2.31 2.85 -7.15
C THR A 124 -1.40 3.74 -6.33
N ALA A 125 -1.98 4.62 -5.53
CA ALA A 125 -1.24 5.45 -4.60
C ALA A 125 -1.40 4.91 -3.18
N ALA A 126 -0.33 5.01 -2.40
CA ALA A 126 -0.37 4.77 -0.96
C ALA A 126 -0.53 6.10 -0.23
N GLU A 127 -1.62 6.23 0.52
CA GLU A 127 -1.79 7.29 1.50
C GLU A 127 -1.16 6.85 2.82
N THR A 128 -0.36 7.72 3.44
CA THR A 128 0.33 7.46 4.71
C THR A 128 -0.19 8.40 5.78
N ALA A 129 -0.62 7.85 6.90
CA ALA A 129 -1.02 8.57 8.10
C ALA A 129 0.02 8.40 9.21
N GLU A 130 0.40 9.50 9.83
CA GLU A 130 1.27 9.56 11.01
C GLU A 130 0.50 10.17 12.17
N TYR A 131 0.52 9.49 13.32
CA TYR A 131 -0.19 9.93 14.52
C TYR A 131 0.46 9.39 15.79
N GLU A 132 0.24 10.10 16.88
CA GLU A 132 0.60 9.65 18.23
C GLU A 132 -0.68 9.38 19.02
N ARG A 133 -0.66 8.34 19.86
CA ARG A 133 -1.81 8.00 20.71
C ARG A 133 -1.40 7.32 22.02
N GLU A 134 -2.35 7.22 22.94
CA GLU A 134 -2.24 6.34 24.11
C GLU A 134 -2.14 4.86 23.68
N TRP A 135 -1.51 4.03 24.52
CA TRP A 135 -1.50 2.58 24.31
C TRP A 135 -2.92 2.01 24.26
N VAL A 136 -3.15 1.15 23.26
CA VAL A 136 -4.41 0.42 23.06
C VAL A 136 -4.04 -1.03 22.85
N ASP A 137 -4.62 -1.90 23.67
CA ASP A 137 -4.36 -3.33 23.57
C ASP A 137 -4.91 -3.90 22.25
N GLY A 138 -4.20 -4.86 21.67
CA GLY A 138 -4.56 -5.47 20.39
C GLY A 138 -4.22 -4.68 19.11
N VAL A 139 -3.74 -3.43 19.21
CA VAL A 139 -3.23 -2.68 18.06
C VAL A 139 -1.71 -2.79 17.98
N ARG A 140 -1.22 -3.36 16.87
CA ARG A 140 0.19 -3.66 16.59
C ARG A 140 0.46 -3.41 15.11
N VAL A 141 1.73 -3.47 14.72
CA VAL A 141 2.11 -3.59 13.29
C VAL A 141 1.35 -4.77 12.66
N GLY A 142 0.78 -4.52 11.48
CA GLY A 142 -0.09 -5.45 10.74
C GLY A 142 -1.59 -5.30 11.05
N SER A 143 -1.97 -4.69 12.18
CA SER A 143 -3.38 -4.43 12.50
C SER A 143 -3.99 -3.46 11.49
N ARG A 144 -5.27 -3.67 11.19
CA ARG A 144 -6.09 -2.68 10.46
C ARG A 144 -6.82 -1.79 11.44
N VAL A 145 -6.88 -0.50 11.15
CA VAL A 145 -7.51 0.50 12.00
C VAL A 145 -8.40 1.46 11.20
N THR A 146 -9.40 2.02 11.86
CA THR A 146 -10.17 3.16 11.34
C THR A 146 -9.72 4.39 12.09
N LEU A 147 -9.29 5.41 11.36
CA LEU A 147 -8.78 6.66 11.93
C LEU A 147 -9.92 7.69 12.06
N PRO A 148 -10.03 8.40 13.19
CA PRO A 148 -11.07 9.40 13.39
C PRO A 148 -10.93 10.53 12.37
N GLY A 149 -12.02 10.86 11.66
CA GLY A 149 -12.03 11.90 10.64
C GLY A 149 -11.41 11.51 9.29
N HIS A 150 -10.93 10.27 9.13
CA HIS A 150 -10.39 9.77 7.87
C HIS A 150 -11.17 8.55 7.38
N GLU A 151 -11.37 8.47 6.07
CA GLU A 151 -12.13 7.37 5.48
C GLU A 151 -11.32 6.08 5.39
N GLY A 152 -12.04 4.96 5.24
CA GLY A 152 -11.45 3.66 4.92
C GLY A 152 -10.67 3.01 6.07
N SER A 153 -9.97 1.93 5.72
CA SER A 153 -9.23 1.11 6.67
C SER A 153 -7.73 1.18 6.38
N TRP A 154 -6.98 1.55 7.41
CA TRP A 154 -5.54 1.80 7.37
C TRP A 154 -4.80 0.62 7.99
N ARG A 155 -3.66 0.22 7.42
CA ARG A 155 -2.81 -0.82 7.97
C ARG A 155 -1.66 -0.20 8.72
N VAL A 156 -1.49 -0.52 10.00
CA VAL A 156 -0.31 -0.08 10.77
C VAL A 156 0.92 -0.78 10.23
N VAL A 157 1.88 -0.03 9.70
CA VAL A 157 3.13 -0.56 9.10
C VAL A 157 4.34 -0.32 10.00
N ALA A 158 4.29 0.71 10.84
CA ALA A 158 5.32 0.99 11.83
C ALA A 158 4.67 1.44 13.14
N GLN A 159 5.31 1.07 14.25
CA GLN A 159 4.89 1.42 15.60
C GLN A 159 6.13 1.65 16.46
N GLN A 160 6.18 2.76 17.18
CA GLN A 160 7.19 3.05 18.19
C GLN A 160 6.48 3.28 19.53
N VAL A 161 6.81 2.46 20.52
CA VAL A 161 6.24 2.53 21.87
C VAL A 161 7.23 3.23 22.79
N SER A 162 6.79 4.28 23.47
CA SER A 162 7.58 4.99 24.47
C SER A 162 6.97 4.79 25.85
N THR A 163 7.78 4.34 26.81
CA THR A 163 7.36 4.13 28.19
C THR A 163 7.98 5.19 29.10
N GLY A 164 7.13 6.06 29.66
CA GLY A 164 7.51 7.15 30.55
C GLY A 164 6.41 7.42 31.57
N CYS A 165 6.01 8.69 31.76
CA CYS A 165 4.78 9.05 32.48
C CYS A 165 3.55 8.71 31.63
N GLY A 166 3.24 7.41 31.52
CA GLY A 166 2.28 6.86 30.55
C GLY A 166 2.98 6.14 29.40
N ALA A 167 2.21 5.27 28.71
CA ALA A 167 2.66 4.58 27.51
C ALA A 167 2.07 5.27 26.29
N THR A 168 2.91 5.93 25.49
CA THR A 168 2.53 6.52 24.21
C THR A 168 3.00 5.64 23.06
N VAL A 169 2.29 5.74 21.94
CA VAL A 169 2.53 4.98 20.73
C VAL A 169 2.49 5.93 19.55
N GLN A 170 3.61 6.02 18.83
CA GLN A 170 3.67 6.68 17.54
C GLN A 170 3.49 5.62 16.45
N GLU A 171 2.58 5.85 15.52
CA GLU A 171 2.23 4.91 14.46
C GLU A 171 2.30 5.54 13.09
N THR A 172 2.77 4.74 12.14
CA THR A 172 2.62 5.01 10.70
C THR A 172 1.66 3.96 10.16
N ALA A 173 0.59 4.41 9.53
CA ALA A 173 -0.39 3.54 8.89
C ALA A 173 -0.56 3.90 7.41
N THR A 174 -0.78 2.91 6.56
CA THR A 174 -0.96 3.12 5.12
C THR A 174 -2.30 2.61 4.63
N ARG A 175 -2.84 3.28 3.62
CA ARG A 175 -4.03 2.86 2.89
C ARG A 175 -3.74 2.94 1.39
N GLU A 176 -3.95 1.83 0.69
CA GLU A 176 -3.91 1.82 -0.78
C GLU A 176 -5.22 2.40 -1.32
N MET A 177 -5.09 3.25 -2.33
CA MET A 177 -6.21 3.80 -3.06
C MET A 177 -5.96 3.71 -4.56
N THR A 178 -6.95 3.19 -5.28
CA THR A 178 -6.97 3.31 -6.74
C THR A 178 -7.30 4.75 -7.09
N THR A 179 -6.37 5.45 -7.74
CA THR A 179 -6.53 6.88 -8.07
C THR A 179 -7.02 7.13 -9.49
N TYR A 180 -7.27 6.06 -10.24
CA TYR A 180 -7.73 6.09 -11.63
C TYR A 180 -8.94 5.15 -11.79
N ALA A 181 -10.07 5.71 -12.22
CA ALA A 181 -11.34 5.01 -12.36
C ALA A 181 -11.51 4.45 -13.77
#